data_AF-A0A0E2NWI0-F1
#
_entry.id   AF-A0A0E2NWI0-F1
#
_cell.length_a   1.000
_cell.length_b   1.000
_cell.length_c   1.000
_cell.angle_alpha   90.00
_cell.angle_beta   90.00
_cell.angle_gamma   90.00
#
_symmetry.space_group_name_H-M   'P 1'
#
loop_
_entity.id
_entity.type
_entity.pdbx_description
1 polymer ?
#
loop_
_entity_poly.entity_id
_entity_poly.type
_entity_poly.pdbx_seq_one_letter_code
_entity_poly.pdbx_strand_id
1 'polypeptide(L)'
;MEIASRDRSRAEQLDSMLKDRHWDEVAHFACYCVQSQALNLKPWETAPAFADIAHPEGIRRDPNAGALQDKMLAAGLSVFEPDPLSALRSNRK
;
A
#
# COMPACT_ATOMS: atom_id res chain seq x y z
N MET A 1 10.76 -7.53 -10.26
CA MET A 1 11.10 -6.74 -9.05
C MET A 1 11.92 -5.48 -9.41
N GLU A 2 11.55 -4.74 -10.46
CA GLU A 2 12.40 -3.63 -10.96
C GLU A 2 12.03 -2.25 -10.35
N ILE A 3 10.86 -2.15 -9.70
CA ILE A 3 10.39 -0.90 -9.08
C ILE A 3 10.99 -0.71 -7.67
N ALA A 4 11.34 -1.80 -6.97
CA ALA A 4 11.90 -1.77 -5.62
C ALA A 4 13.42 -1.50 -5.57
N SER A 5 14.12 -1.56 -6.71
CA SER A 5 15.60 -1.48 -6.78
C SER A 5 16.17 -0.06 -6.86
N ARG A 6 15.32 0.99 -6.86
CA ARG A 6 15.77 2.39 -6.85
C ARG A 6 16.34 2.82 -5.49
N ASP A 7 15.94 2.13 -4.42
CA ASP A 7 16.46 2.31 -3.07
C ASP A 7 17.13 1.01 -2.63
N ARG A 8 18.47 1.05 -2.56
CA ARG A 8 19.29 -0.11 -2.18
C ARG A 8 18.99 -0.58 -0.76
N SER A 9 18.72 0.33 0.16
CA SER A 9 18.38 -0.03 1.54
C SER A 9 17.05 -0.76 1.61
N ARG A 10 16.05 -0.31 0.82
CA ARG A 10 14.77 -1.02 0.73
C ARG A 10 14.92 -2.38 0.07
N ALA A 11 15.72 -2.51 -0.98
CA ALA A 11 15.97 -3.80 -1.62
C ALA A 11 16.58 -4.81 -0.61
N GLU A 12 17.61 -4.38 0.13
CA GLU A 12 18.24 -5.21 1.17
C GLU A 12 17.26 -5.58 2.30
N GLN A 13 16.35 -4.66 2.67
CA GLN A 13 15.29 -4.94 3.65
C GLN A 13 14.31 -6.01 3.15
N LEU A 14 13.82 -5.88 1.91
CA LEU A 14 12.89 -6.84 1.31
C LEU A 14 13.53 -8.22 1.17
N ASP A 15 14.79 -8.28 0.72
CA ASP A 15 15.57 -9.52 0.64
C ASP A 15 15.78 -10.15 2.01
N SER A 16 15.95 -9.33 3.06
CA SER A 16 16.02 -9.84 4.43
C SER A 16 14.69 -10.41 4.91
N MET A 17 13.56 -9.74 4.63
CA MET A 17 12.23 -10.22 5.02
C MET A 17 11.84 -11.52 4.30
N LEU A 18 12.29 -11.71 3.06
CA LEU A 18 12.01 -12.94 2.30
C LEU A 18 12.72 -14.19 2.87
N LYS A 19 13.65 -14.03 3.82
CA LYS A 19 14.32 -15.16 4.47
C LYS A 19 13.44 -15.87 5.50
N ASP A 20 12.54 -15.12 6.15
CA ASP A 20 11.77 -15.57 7.30
C ASP A 20 10.25 -15.30 7.19
N ARG A 21 9.79 -14.61 6.15
CA ARG A 21 8.38 -14.30 5.89
C ARG A 21 7.89 -14.82 4.55
N HIS A 22 6.58 -15.00 4.44
CA HIS A 22 5.96 -15.37 3.17
C HIS A 22 6.01 -14.21 2.16
N TRP A 23 6.11 -14.56 0.87
CA TRP A 23 6.31 -13.60 -0.21
C TRP A 23 5.18 -12.56 -0.29
N ASP A 24 3.95 -12.95 0.04
CA ASP A 24 2.76 -12.11 0.03
C ASP A 24 2.82 -11.06 1.12
N GLU A 25 3.24 -11.40 2.33
CA GLU A 25 3.48 -10.44 3.42
C GLU A 25 4.53 -9.39 3.00
N VAL A 26 5.62 -9.83 2.35
CA VAL A 26 6.66 -8.92 1.87
C VAL A 26 6.14 -8.03 0.74
N ALA A 27 5.33 -8.56 -0.17
CA ALA A 27 4.71 -7.78 -1.25
C ALA A 27 3.74 -6.73 -0.70
N HIS A 28 2.93 -7.08 0.31
CA HIS A 28 2.05 -6.15 1.00
C HIS A 28 2.87 -5.04 1.68
N PHE A 29 3.94 -5.38 2.38
CA PHE A 29 4.84 -4.39 2.98
C PHE A 29 5.46 -3.45 1.94
N ALA A 30 5.93 -3.98 0.81
CA ALA A 30 6.46 -3.15 -0.27
C ALA A 30 5.40 -2.16 -0.79
N CYS A 31 4.16 -2.62 -0.99
CA CYS A 31 3.04 -1.76 -1.38
C CYS A 31 2.77 -0.66 -0.34
N TYR A 32 2.72 -1.02 0.96
CA TYR A 32 2.56 -0.06 2.06
C TYR A 32 3.59 1.06 1.98
N CYS A 33 4.86 0.72 1.79
CA CYS A 33 5.90 1.73 1.76
C CYS A 33 5.80 2.65 0.55
N VAL A 34 5.50 2.10 -0.63
CA VAL A 34 5.36 2.92 -1.85
C VAL A 34 4.16 3.85 -1.75
N GLN A 35 3.00 3.35 -1.29
CA GLN A 35 1.83 4.19 -1.08
C GLN A 35 2.06 5.24 0.00
N SER A 36 2.71 4.88 1.11
CA SER A 36 3.07 5.83 2.18
C SER A 36 3.93 6.97 1.66
N GLN A 37 4.90 6.66 0.80
CA GLN A 37 5.76 7.67 0.17
C GLN A 37 4.98 8.53 -0.83
N ALA A 38 4.18 7.91 -1.71
CA ALA A 38 3.42 8.63 -2.74
C ALA A 38 2.38 9.58 -2.14
N LEU A 39 1.72 9.16 -1.05
CA LEU A 39 0.70 9.93 -0.35
C LEU A 39 1.28 10.86 0.72
N ASN A 40 2.60 10.80 0.98
CA ASN A 40 3.28 11.51 2.06
C ASN A 40 2.59 11.29 3.42
N LEU A 41 2.29 10.03 3.74
CA LEU A 41 1.59 9.65 4.95
C LEU A 41 2.46 9.90 6.19
N LYS A 42 1.78 10.31 7.25
CA LYS A 42 2.36 10.41 8.59
C LYS A 42 2.41 9.01 9.24
N PRO A 43 3.27 8.79 10.26
CA PRO A 43 3.43 7.48 10.89
C PRO A 43 2.15 6.86 11.49
N TRP A 44 1.12 7.66 11.74
CA TRP A 44 -0.18 7.23 12.28
C TRP A 44 -1.28 7.14 11.22
N GLU A 45 -0.97 7.45 9.96
CA GLU A 45 -1.92 7.34 8.85
C GLU A 45 -1.78 5.98 8.15
N THR A 46 -2.91 5.48 7.65
CA THR A 46 -2.99 4.16 7.04
C THR A 46 -2.97 4.26 5.51
N ALA A 47 -2.16 3.43 4.85
CA ALA A 47 -2.17 3.32 3.40
C ALA A 47 -3.47 2.65 2.91
N PRO A 48 -4.02 3.03 1.74
CA PRO A 48 -5.29 2.48 1.26
C PRO A 48 -5.25 0.97 1.00
N ALA A 49 -4.10 0.37 0.66
CA ALA A 49 -3.96 -1.09 0.59
C ALA A 49 -4.21 -1.80 1.94
N PHE A 50 -4.10 -1.08 3.06
CA PHE A 50 -4.24 -1.58 4.43
C PHE A 50 -5.44 -0.97 5.16
N ALA A 51 -6.42 -0.46 4.42
CA ALA A 51 -7.60 0.17 5.00
C ALA A 51 -8.36 -0.77 5.96
N ASP A 52 -8.37 -2.07 5.67
CA ASP A 52 -9.01 -3.10 6.50
C ASP A 52 -7.96 -3.83 7.34
N ILE A 53 -7.96 -3.58 8.64
CA ILE A 53 -6.99 -4.14 9.59
C ILE A 53 -7.67 -5.25 10.40
N ALA A 54 -7.06 -6.43 10.41
CA ALA A 54 -7.52 -7.54 11.25
C ALA A 54 -7.27 -7.23 12.74
N HIS A 55 -8.33 -7.29 13.55
CA HIS A 55 -8.28 -7.22 15.01
C HIS A 55 -8.89 -8.48 15.64
N PRO A 56 -8.58 -8.78 16.92
CA PRO A 56 -9.18 -9.91 17.63
C PRO A 56 -10.72 -9.90 17.65
N GLU A 57 -11.30 -8.70 17.64
CA GLU A 57 -12.76 -8.45 17.66
C GLU A 57 -13.39 -8.47 16.25
N GLY A 58 -12.58 -8.63 15.18
CA GLY A 58 -13.02 -8.57 13.79
C GLY A 58 -12.20 -7.60 12.94
N ILE A 59 -12.66 -7.31 11.72
CA ILE A 59 -11.98 -6.37 10.82
C ILE A 59 -12.39 -4.94 11.17
N ARG A 60 -11.40 -4.07 11.40
CA ARG A 60 -11.61 -2.63 11.58
C ARG A 60 -11.14 -1.89 10.34
N ARG A 61 -12.03 -1.10 9.75
CA ARG A 61 -11.71 -0.23 8.62
C ARG A 61 -11.26 1.15 9.09
N ASP A 62 -10.10 1.61 8.65
CA ASP A 62 -9.67 3.01 8.79
C ASP A 62 -10.55 3.88 7.88
N PRO A 63 -11.25 4.90 8.41
CA PRO A 63 -12.22 5.66 7.64
C PRO A 63 -11.55 6.50 6.53
N ASN A 64 -10.35 7.02 6.76
CA ASN A 64 -9.68 7.88 5.79
C ASN A 64 -9.05 7.04 4.67
N ALA A 65 -8.34 5.97 5.04
CA ALA A 65 -7.74 5.06 4.07
C ALA A 65 -8.82 4.30 3.28
N GLY A 66 -9.90 3.89 3.95
CA GLY A 66 -11.05 3.22 3.35
C GLY A 66 -11.76 4.09 2.32
N ALA A 67 -12.00 5.37 2.62
CA ALA A 67 -12.62 6.28 1.67
C ALA A 67 -11.76 6.51 0.40
N LEU A 68 -10.43 6.48 0.53
CA LEU A 68 -9.54 6.53 -0.64
C LEU A 68 -9.56 5.20 -1.41
N GLN A 69 -9.50 4.07 -0.70
CA GLN A 69 -9.59 2.74 -1.30
C GLN A 69 -10.90 2.57 -2.10
N ASP A 70 -12.03 3.02 -1.56
CA ASP A 70 -13.34 2.97 -2.24
C ASP A 70 -13.32 3.80 -3.53
N LYS A 71 -12.70 4.98 -3.51
CA LYS A 71 -12.53 5.82 -4.72
C LYS A 71 -11.66 5.12 -5.77
N MET A 72 -10.59 4.46 -5.35
CA MET A 72 -9.71 3.69 -6.24
C MET A 72 -10.49 2.56 -6.91
N LEU A 73 -11.21 1.76 -6.13
CA LEU A 73 -12.01 0.64 -6.62
C LEU A 73 -13.14 1.11 -7.55
N ALA A 74 -13.83 2.20 -7.21
CA ALA A 74 -14.86 2.79 -8.05
C ALA A 74 -14.33 3.29 -9.40
N ALA A 75 -13.06 3.68 -9.45
CA ALA A 75 -12.37 4.02 -10.70
C ALA A 75 -11.80 2.79 -11.44
N GLY A 76 -11.94 1.58 -10.90
CA GLY A 76 -11.37 0.36 -11.48
C GLY A 76 -9.86 0.21 -11.25
N LEU A 77 -9.30 0.93 -10.27
CA LEU A 77 -7.91 0.77 -9.85
C LEU A 77 -7.78 -0.35 -8.82
N SER A 78 -6.62 -1.01 -8.83
CA SER A 78 -6.26 -1.97 -7.79
C SER A 78 -6.00 -1.26 -6.46
N VAL A 79 -6.35 -1.88 -5.34
CA VAL A 79 -5.97 -1.40 -3.99
C VAL A 79 -4.45 -1.33 -3.81
N PHE A 80 -3.70 -2.08 -4.62
CA PHE A 80 -2.24 -2.13 -4.62
C PHE A 80 -1.58 -1.11 -5.55
N GLU A 81 -2.34 -0.19 -6.15
CA GLU A 81 -1.81 0.88 -7.00
C GLU A 81 -0.73 1.69 -6.24
N PRO A 82 0.51 1.80 -6.77
CA PRO A 82 1.62 2.47 -6.08
C PRO A 82 1.40 3.98 -5.87
N ASP A 83 0.72 4.67 -6.79
CA ASP A 83 0.40 6.11 -6.65
C ASP A 83 -1.11 6.35 -6.85
N PRO A 84 -1.91 6.13 -5.79
CA PRO A 84 -3.36 6.24 -5.87
C PRO A 84 -3.88 7.57 -6.39
N LEU A 85 -3.26 8.69 -5.97
CA LEU A 85 -3.75 10.02 -6.32
C LEU A 85 -3.43 10.37 -7.77
N SER A 86 -2.25 9.99 -8.28
CA SER A 86 -1.88 10.20 -9.67
C SER A 86 -2.72 9.33 -10.61
N ALA A 87 -2.92 8.06 -10.25
CA ALA A 87 -3.76 7.13 -11.01
C ALA A 87 -5.22 7.62 -11.09
N LEU A 88 -5.78 8.09 -9.97
CA LEU A 88 -7.13 8.66 -9.93
C LEU A 88 -7.28 9.91 -10.79
N ARG A 89 -6.25 10.77 -10.89
CA ARG A 89 -6.28 11.94 -11.78
C ARG A 89 -6.31 11.52 -13.24
N SER A 90 -5.53 10.51 -13.59
CA SER A 90 -5.39 10.02 -14.98
C SER A 90 -6.63 9.27 -15.47
N ASN A 91 -7.45 8.76 -14.55
CA ASN A 91 -8.63 7.95 -14.85
C ASN A 91 -9.94 8.76 -14.92
N ARG A 92 -9.88 10.08 -14.71
CA ARG A 92 -11.01 10.98 -14.94
C ARG A 92 -11.10 11.29 -16.44
N LYS A 93 -11.76 10.42 -17.20
CA LYS A 93 -12.22 10.70 -18.57
C LYS A 93 -13.57 11.41 -18.56
#